data_AF-A0A839RKI3-F1
#
_entry.id   AF-A0A839RKI3-F1
#
_cell.length_a   1.000
_cell.length_b   1.000
_cell.length_c   1.000
_cell.angle_alpha   90.00
_cell.angle_beta   90.00
_cell.angle_gamma   90.00
#
_symmetry.space_group_name_H-M   'P 1'
#
loop_
_entity.id
_entity.type
_entity.pdbx_description
1 polymer ?
#
loop_
_entity_poly.entity_id
_entity_poly.type
_entity_poly.pdbx_seq_one_letter_code
_entity_poly.pdbx_strand_id
1 'polypeptide(L)'
;MSRLPAVLLLLILGIFSLPVSAFFLDGPGTENWIVPVHFVVMGAAGALVAFWLPLAQDGASPGKRILVGASTGIGLAIVGLAVFWFLLNGIGGA
;
A
#
# COMPACT_ATOMS: atom_id res chain seq x y z
N MET A 1 20.02 2.23 10.95
CA MET A 1 18.71 2.73 11.45
C MET A 1 17.66 1.62 11.32
N SER A 2 16.61 1.60 12.15
CA SER A 2 15.55 0.58 12.07
C SER A 2 14.60 0.84 10.89
N ARG A 3 14.27 -0.20 10.12
CA ARG A 3 13.30 -0.15 9.01
C ARG A 3 11.85 -0.29 9.46
N LEU A 4 11.65 -0.71 10.71
CA LEU A 4 10.35 -1.01 11.27
C LEU A 4 9.34 0.15 11.16
N PRO A 5 9.69 1.42 11.44
CA PRO A 5 8.72 2.52 11.34
C PRO A 5 8.19 2.71 9.92
N ALA A 6 9.04 2.56 8.91
CA ALA A 6 8.63 2.67 7.50
C ALA A 6 7.67 1.54 7.11
N VAL A 7 7.95 0.32 7.54
CA VAL A 7 7.09 -0.85 7.28
C VAL A 7 5.74 -0.70 8.00
N LEU A 8 5.73 -0.30 9.27
CA LEU A 8 4.49 -0.08 10.02
C LEU A 8 3.63 1.03 9.41
N LEU A 9 4.25 2.13 9.00
CA LEU A 9 3.56 3.22 8.31
C LEU A 9 2.90 2.71 7.02
N LEU A 10 3.65 1.99 6.18
CA LEU A 10 3.11 1.44 4.94
C LEU A 10 2.05 0.37 5.17
N LEU A 11 2.15 -0.41 6.26
CA LEU A 11 1.13 -1.39 6.62
C LEU A 11 -0.20 -0.71 6.97
N ILE A 12 -0.14 0.32 7.82
CA ILE A 12 -1.31 1.12 8.19
C ILE A 12 -1.92 1.75 6.93
N LEU A 13 -1.09 2.37 6.08
CA LEU A 13 -1.55 2.93 4.81
C LEU A 13 -2.17 1.88 3.89
N GLY A 14 -1.60 0.68 3.80
CA GLY A 14 -2.14 -0.43 3.00
C GLY A 14 -3.54 -0.83 3.45
N ILE A 15 -3.76 -0.98 4.76
CA ILE A 15 -5.06 -1.34 5.34
C ILE A 15 -6.12 -0.27 5.06
N PHE A 16 -5.78 1.01 5.23
CA PHE A 16 -6.75 2.10 5.07
C PHE A 16 -6.87 2.64 3.65
N SER A 17 -5.91 2.41 2.76
CA SER A 17 -5.93 2.95 1.41
C SER A 17 -7.08 2.38 0.58
N LEU A 18 -7.40 1.08 0.72
CA LEU A 18 -8.48 0.46 -0.03
C LEU A 18 -9.88 1.00 0.33
N PRO A 19 -10.30 1.08 1.62
CA PRO A 19 -11.59 1.67 1.97
C PRO A 19 -11.66 3.17 1.62
N VAL A 20 -10.54 3.90 1.67
CA VAL A 20 -10.48 5.28 1.18
C VAL A 20 -10.71 5.33 -0.33
N SER A 21 -10.07 4.47 -1.12
CA SER A 21 -10.32 4.38 -2.55
C SER A 21 -11.77 4.01 -2.86
N ALA A 22 -12.37 3.06 -2.13
CA ALA A 22 -13.77 2.70 -2.25
C ALA A 22 -14.69 3.90 -1.95
N PHE A 23 -14.47 4.60 -0.84
CA PHE A 23 -15.26 5.78 -0.47
C PHE A 23 -15.38 6.83 -1.59
N PHE A 24 -14.32 7.01 -2.38
CA PHE A 24 -14.32 7.98 -3.50
C PHE A 24 -14.74 7.39 -4.86
N LEU A 25 -14.69 6.06 -5.03
CA LEU A 25 -14.83 5.41 -6.34
C LEU A 25 -15.95 4.37 -6.41
N ASP A 26 -16.74 4.19 -5.35
CA ASP A 26 -17.89 3.26 -5.29
C ASP A 26 -19.15 3.78 -6.03
N GLY A 27 -18.95 4.58 -7.08
CA GLY A 27 -20.01 5.12 -7.92
C GLY A 27 -20.16 4.37 -9.25
N PRO A 28 -21.30 4.56 -9.96
CA PRO A 28 -21.53 3.95 -11.26
C PRO A 28 -20.42 4.27 -12.27
N GLY A 29 -19.74 3.22 -12.75
CA GLY A 29 -18.65 3.34 -13.72
C GLY A 29 -17.26 3.61 -13.14
N THR A 30 -17.11 3.83 -11.82
CA THR A 30 -15.82 4.06 -11.17
C THR A 30 -15.35 2.88 -10.29
N GLU A 31 -16.22 1.93 -9.95
CA GLU A 31 -15.92 0.80 -9.05
C GLU A 31 -14.70 -0.03 -9.49
N ASN A 32 -14.55 -0.25 -10.80
CA ASN A 32 -13.41 -0.99 -11.37
C ASN A 32 -12.06 -0.29 -11.17
N TRP A 33 -12.05 0.99 -10.75
CA TRP A 33 -10.85 1.76 -10.44
C TRP A 33 -10.41 1.66 -8.99
N ILE A 34 -11.22 1.11 -8.07
CA ILE A 34 -10.89 1.03 -6.64
C ILE A 34 -9.55 0.32 -6.43
N VAL A 35 -9.42 -0.90 -6.96
CA VAL A 35 -8.20 -1.71 -6.81
C VAL A 35 -7.00 -1.11 -7.57
N PRO A 36 -7.11 -0.69 -8.84
CA PRO A 36 -6.03 0.02 -9.53
C PRO A 36 -5.52 1.26 -8.79
N VAL A 37 -6.42 2.13 -8.34
CA VAL A 37 -6.06 3.36 -7.63
C VAL A 37 -5.37 3.04 -6.30
N HIS A 38 -5.87 2.05 -5.56
CA HIS A 38 -5.24 1.58 -4.33
C HIS A 38 -3.77 1.16 -4.55
N PHE A 39 -3.50 0.35 -5.57
CA PHE A 39 -2.13 -0.08 -5.89
C PHE A 39 -1.23 1.07 -6.34
N VAL A 40 -1.74 2.00 -7.17
CA VAL A 40 -1.00 3.17 -7.62
C VAL A 40 -0.63 4.07 -6.44
N VAL A 41 -1.60 4.36 -5.56
CA VAL A 41 -1.40 5.18 -4.36
C VAL A 41 -0.37 4.54 -3.44
N MET A 42 -0.47 3.23 -3.20
CA MET A 42 0.45 2.52 -2.33
C MET A 42 1.87 2.40 -2.91
N GLY A 43 2.00 2.22 -4.23
CA GLY A 43 3.29 2.28 -4.90
C GLY A 43 3.94 3.66 -4.77
N ALA A 44 3.18 4.73 -4.99
CA ALA A 44 3.67 6.10 -4.84
C ALA A 44 4.03 6.42 -3.37
N ALA A 45 3.19 6.04 -2.41
CA ALA A 45 3.45 6.20 -0.98
C ALA A 45 4.71 5.43 -0.56
N GLY A 46 4.88 4.20 -1.03
CA GLY A 46 6.08 3.40 -0.81
C GLY A 46 7.35 4.08 -1.31
N ALA A 47 7.32 4.59 -2.54
CA ALA A 47 8.44 5.35 -3.11
C ALA A 47 8.78 6.60 -2.28
N LEU A 48 7.76 7.35 -1.84
CA LEU A 48 7.92 8.55 -1.01
C LEU A 48 8.49 8.19 0.37
N VAL A 49 7.99 7.14 1.01
CA VAL A 49 8.48 6.67 2.31
C VAL A 49 9.95 6.26 2.23
N ALA A 50 10.37 5.57 1.16
CA ALA A 50 11.77 5.19 0.97
C ALA A 50 12.74 6.36 0.79
N PHE A 51 12.23 7.54 0.44
CA PHE A 51 13.02 8.77 0.36
C PHE A 51 13.37 9.31 1.75
N TRP A 52 12.35 9.40 2.63
CA TRP A 52 12.45 10.02 3.96
C TRP A 52 12.86 9.07 5.08
N LEU A 53 12.50 7.79 4.95
CA LEU A 53 12.73 6.78 5.97
C LEU A 53 13.68 5.69 5.48
N PRO A 54 14.45 5.08 6.40
CA PRO A 54 15.33 3.97 6.08
C PRO A 54 14.49 2.73 5.74
N LEU A 55 14.23 2.52 4.45
CA LEU A 55 13.55 1.34 3.92
C LEU A 55 14.45 0.52 3.00
N ALA A 56 15.19 1.20 2.12
CA ALA A 56 16.23 0.60 1.30
C ALA A 56 17.56 0.45 2.07
N GLN A 57 18.50 -0.31 1.48
CA GLN A 57 19.87 -0.40 2.02
C GLN A 57 20.56 0.97 2.04
N ASP A 58 21.41 1.20 3.03
CA ASP A 58 22.20 2.43 3.13
C ASP A 58 23.12 2.56 1.91
N GLY A 59 23.27 3.79 1.39
CA GLY A 59 24.04 4.06 0.18
C GLY A 59 23.39 3.58 -1.14
N ALA A 60 22.14 3.10 -1.13
CA ALA A 60 21.42 2.78 -2.36
C ALA A 60 21.27 4.01 -3.26
N SER A 61 21.42 3.80 -4.58
CA SER A 61 21.11 4.84 -5.57
C SER A 61 19.64 5.27 -5.48
N PRO A 62 19.29 6.52 -5.86
CA PRO A 62 17.92 7.03 -5.78
C PRO A 62 16.89 6.11 -6.46
N GLY A 63 17.21 5.59 -7.66
CA GLY A 63 16.33 4.68 -8.39
C GLY A 63 16.07 3.37 -7.64
N LYS A 64 17.09 2.80 -6.98
CA LYS A 64 16.93 1.59 -6.15
C LYS A 64 16.07 1.88 -4.92
N ARG A 65 16.21 3.06 -4.30
CA ARG A 65 15.36 3.47 -3.16
C ARG A 65 13.89 3.55 -3.58
N ILE A 66 13.61 4.21 -4.71
CA ILE A 66 12.26 4.33 -5.28
C ILE A 66 11.68 2.93 -5.58
N LEU A 67 12.43 2.07 -6.26
CA LEU A 67 11.96 0.74 -6.63
C LEU A 67 11.65 -0.13 -5.39
N VAL A 68 12.54 -0.14 -4.40
CA VAL A 68 12.32 -0.85 -3.13
C VAL A 68 11.11 -0.29 -2.40
N GLY A 69 10.98 1.04 -2.33
CA GLY A 69 9.83 1.69 -1.74
C GLY A 69 8.52 1.29 -2.40
N ALA A 70 8.42 1.47 -3.72
CA ALA A 70 7.24 1.17 -4.49
C ALA A 70 6.83 -0.31 -4.40
N SER A 71 7.80 -1.22 -4.55
CA SER A 71 7.55 -2.67 -4.40
C SER A 71 7.10 -3.05 -2.99
N THR A 72 7.67 -2.43 -1.96
CA THR A 72 7.22 -2.63 -0.57
C THR A 72 5.80 -2.10 -0.36
N GLY A 73 5.50 -0.91 -0.88
CA GLY A 73 4.16 -0.32 -0.83
C GLY A 73 3.12 -1.21 -1.52
N ILE A 74 3.41 -1.70 -2.73
CA ILE A 74 2.55 -2.65 -3.45
C ILE A 74 2.40 -3.97 -2.66
N GLY A 75 3.46 -4.49 -2.08
CA GLY A 75 3.38 -5.69 -1.24
C GLY A 75 2.44 -5.51 -0.05
N LEU A 76 2.47 -4.35 0.61
CA LEU A 76 1.59 -4.04 1.73
C LEU A 76 0.17 -3.64 1.31
N ALA A 77 -0.02 -3.18 0.07
CA ALA A 77 -1.34 -3.07 -0.55
C ALA A 77 -2.03 -4.43 -0.66
N ILE A 78 -1.30 -5.48 -1.05
CA ILE A 78 -1.85 -6.86 -1.08
C ILE A 78 -2.29 -7.30 0.32
N VAL A 79 -1.51 -6.98 1.36
CA VAL A 79 -1.89 -7.27 2.75
C VAL A 79 -3.17 -6.52 3.13
N GLY A 80 -3.25 -5.22 2.80
CA GLY A 80 -4.46 -4.42 3.03
C GLY A 80 -5.69 -4.98 2.32
N LEU A 81 -5.55 -5.38 1.06
CA LEU A 81 -6.59 -6.04 0.28
C LEU A 81 -7.04 -7.36 0.92
N ALA A 82 -6.10 -8.20 1.35
CA ALA A 82 -6.41 -9.45 2.05
C ALA A 82 -7.16 -9.19 3.36
N VAL A 83 -6.69 -8.24 4.18
CA VAL A 83 -7.37 -7.84 5.43
C VAL A 83 -8.78 -7.36 5.15
N PHE A 84 -8.97 -6.47 4.17
CA PHE A 84 -10.29 -5.97 3.81
C PHE A 84 -11.22 -7.08 3.31
N TRP A 85 -10.71 -7.98 2.46
CA TRP A 85 -11.46 -9.15 2.01
C TRP A 85 -11.90 -10.03 3.19
N PHE A 86 -11.02 -10.31 4.14
CA PHE A 86 -11.37 -11.07 5.35
C PHE A 86 -12.40 -10.34 6.22
N LEU A 87 -12.31 -9.02 6.34
CA LEU A 87 -13.27 -8.23 7.10
C LEU A 87 -14.67 -8.24 6.46
N LEU A 88 -14.76 -8.32 5.14
CA LEU A 88 -16.04 -8.41 4.42
C LEU A 88 -16.63 -9.83 4.41
N ASN A 89 -15.80 -10.85 4.20
CA ASN A 89 -16.27 -12.23 3.98
C ASN A 89 -16.26 -13.10 5.25
N GLY A 90 -15.59 -12.67 6.33
CA GLY A 90 -15.37 -13.50 7.52
C GLY A 90 -14.44 -14.70 7.27
N ILE A 91 -14.28 -15.57 8.29
CA ILE A 91 -13.39 -16.74 8.24
C ILE A 91 -14.04 -17.92 7.47
N GLY A 92 -15.36 -17.94 7.36
CA GLY A 92 -16.13 -18.99 6.67
C GLY A 92 -16.36 -18.75 5.17
N GLY A 93 -16.06 -17.55 4.66
CA GLY A 93 -16.56 -17.09 3.37
C GLY A 93 -18.04 -16.66 3.43
N ALA A 94 -18.46 -15.82 2.48
CA ALA A 94 -19.87 -15.45 2.29
C ALA A 94 -20.69 -16.60 1.70
#